data_AF-A0A3B0N4K1-F1
#
_entry.id   AF-A0A3B0N4K1-F1
#
_cell.length_a   1.000
_cell.length_b   1.000
_cell.length_c   1.000
_cell.angle_alpha   90.00
_cell.angle_beta   90.00
_cell.angle_gamma   90.00
#
_symmetry.space_group_name_H-M   'P 1'
#
loop_
_entity.id
_entity.type
_entity.pdbx_description
1 polymer ?
#
loop_
_entity_poly.entity_id
_entity_poly.type
_entity_poly.pdbx_seq_one_letter_code
_entity_poly.pdbx_strand_id
1 'polypeptide(L)'
;MAESPSNGKKCDDTTKKAAYALAGFSLLLTLRVGMNGAPFCMKRFNIPEHLFSLYVSRVHNCIELGCSGGVTAGTIYNIKYDGTGGQHCDKVSIAISWLFFLINVVLFFVFVTGGEEGHLTDFYWTLAFSAFIYGMNLTFIIKLAGDCIVYYLATLHVSGIFVSVYHYLFLKLFGNRRKFNTDYLIITWQLILSIIITAITAGVWTAVYVKSDNNNNKCGENGTSNGNSVEHVFSPMLMCVFAQGIVYIFYPAIAPGLLVDFRHVSKIDQALLIIAPIPSIIIAVLDAAGHTQYTPKNEWTSGKGAWHGTLIFIPVMIICGYLFIKALHYPNSGVSLAIINNPRMVGFLTILFYMSHMILLAVGYPGVEKNSGSAKEYLPTINGFMVTLSMAVLIFFGEGYVNEFKKHDRSYWPTEGLSAKRAFGFWFDKAIQNGFKNFLLIFTRDLRRDLMSALD
;
A
#
# COMPACT_ATOMS: atom_id res chain seq x y z
N MET A 1 41.07 2.74 -26.08
CA MET A 1 40.19 2.83 -24.90
C MET A 1 39.75 4.27 -24.77
N ALA A 2 38.60 4.61 -25.36
CA ALA A 2 37.99 5.92 -25.23
C ALA A 2 36.61 5.69 -24.61
N GLU A 3 36.45 6.11 -23.37
CA GLU A 3 35.15 6.20 -22.70
C GLU A 3 34.31 7.22 -23.47
N SER A 4 33.23 6.74 -24.08
CA SER A 4 32.18 7.61 -24.61
C SER A 4 31.32 8.09 -23.44
N PRO A 5 31.17 9.42 -23.23
CA PRO A 5 30.30 9.94 -22.18
C PRO A 5 28.85 9.71 -22.61
N SER A 6 28.19 8.75 -21.95
CA SER A 6 26.75 8.58 -22.08
C SER A 6 26.05 9.76 -21.38
N ASN A 7 25.69 10.78 -22.17
CA ASN A 7 24.85 11.92 -21.80
C ASN A 7 23.40 11.48 -21.53
N GLY A 8 23.19 10.63 -20.51
CA GLY A 8 21.87 10.44 -19.89
C GLY A 8 21.75 11.39 -18.71
N LYS A 9 20.70 12.22 -18.66
CA LYS A 9 20.40 13.02 -17.46
C LYS A 9 19.81 12.09 -16.39
N LYS A 10 20.67 11.23 -15.84
CA LYS A 10 20.44 10.38 -14.67
C LYS A 10 19.71 11.16 -13.57
N CYS A 11 19.08 10.44 -12.63
CA CYS A 11 18.49 11.01 -11.42
C CYS A 11 19.55 11.68 -10.51
N ASP A 12 20.30 12.66 -11.02
CA ASP A 12 21.37 13.41 -10.37
C ASP A 12 20.89 14.80 -9.98
N ASP A 13 19.85 15.34 -10.64
CA ASP A 13 19.22 16.59 -10.20
C ASP A 13 18.59 16.40 -8.82
N THR A 14 19.11 17.14 -7.84
CA THR A 14 18.60 17.18 -6.46
C THR A 14 17.11 17.52 -6.43
N THR A 15 16.64 18.35 -7.35
CA THR A 15 15.23 18.74 -7.47
C THR A 15 14.36 17.55 -7.86
N LYS A 16 14.83 16.70 -8.78
CA LYS A 16 14.13 15.48 -9.20
C LYS A 16 14.08 14.46 -8.06
N LYS A 17 15.20 14.22 -7.36
CA LYS A 17 15.22 13.35 -6.16
C LYS A 17 14.22 13.82 -5.10
N ALA A 18 14.19 15.12 -4.82
CA ALA A 18 13.26 15.73 -3.87
C ALA A 18 11.80 15.59 -4.33
N ALA A 19 11.50 15.75 -5.62
CA ALA A 19 10.16 15.58 -6.17
C ALA A 19 9.62 14.15 -5.93
N TYR A 20 10.44 13.13 -6.20
CA TYR A 20 10.06 11.73 -5.97
C TYR A 20 9.91 11.38 -4.49
N ALA A 21 10.78 11.92 -3.64
CA ALA A 21 10.67 11.78 -2.19
C ALA A 21 9.40 12.45 -1.64
N LEU A 22 9.05 13.65 -2.11
CA LEU A 22 7.82 14.34 -1.71
C LEU A 22 6.57 13.64 -2.25
N ALA A 23 6.62 13.13 -3.48
CA ALA A 23 5.55 12.34 -4.06
C ALA A 23 5.23 11.11 -3.21
N GLY A 24 6.25 10.31 -2.85
CA GLY A 24 6.09 9.15 -1.97
C GLY A 24 5.57 9.51 -0.58
N PHE A 25 6.13 10.56 0.03
CA PHE A 25 5.70 11.04 1.34
C PHE A 25 4.24 11.49 1.36
N SER A 26 3.79 12.23 0.35
CA SER A 26 2.43 12.80 0.31
C SER A 26 1.33 11.76 0.05
N LEU A 27 1.68 10.66 -0.61
CA LEU A 27 0.74 9.76 -1.26
C LEU A 27 -0.24 9.07 -0.30
N LEU A 28 0.28 8.51 0.80
CA LEU A 28 -0.53 7.75 1.77
C LEU A 28 -1.13 8.64 2.86
N LEU A 29 -0.87 9.96 2.88
CA LEU A 29 -1.34 10.84 3.96
C LEU A 29 -2.86 10.87 4.06
N THR A 30 -3.53 11.00 2.91
CA THR A 30 -4.99 11.03 2.82
C THR A 30 -5.62 9.71 3.23
N LEU A 31 -5.03 8.58 2.82
CA LEU A 31 -5.52 7.24 3.17
C LEU A 31 -5.44 7.00 4.68
N ARG A 32 -4.38 7.50 5.33
CA ARG A 32 -4.23 7.39 6.79
C ARG A 32 -5.21 8.24 7.59
N VAL A 33 -5.93 9.19 6.97
CA VAL A 33 -7.05 9.86 7.63
C VAL A 33 -8.19 8.87 7.87
N GLY A 34 -8.53 8.06 6.87
CA GLY A 34 -9.58 7.04 6.97
C GLY A 34 -9.22 5.86 7.88
N MET A 35 -7.94 5.51 7.96
CA MET A 35 -7.44 4.37 8.74
C MET A 35 -6.96 4.75 10.15
N ASN A 36 -5.82 5.43 10.26
CA ASN A 36 -5.25 5.80 11.57
C ASN A 36 -6.13 6.83 12.30
N GLY A 37 -6.84 7.66 11.54
CA GLY A 37 -7.82 8.60 12.06
C GLY A 37 -9.19 7.99 12.40
N ALA A 38 -9.43 6.70 12.13
CA ALA A 38 -10.73 6.07 12.30
C ALA A 38 -11.39 6.26 13.68
N PRO A 39 -10.67 6.14 14.82
CA PRO A 39 -11.28 6.35 16.14
C PRO A 39 -11.86 7.77 16.30
N PHE A 40 -11.19 8.77 15.70
CA PHE A 40 -11.62 10.16 15.75
C PHE A 40 -12.76 10.43 14.77
N CYS A 41 -12.68 9.85 13.57
CA CYS A 41 -13.74 9.92 12.56
C CYS A 41 -15.06 9.32 13.09
N MET A 42 -15.02 8.15 13.73
CA MET A 42 -16.23 7.52 14.28
C MET A 42 -16.93 8.38 15.32
N LYS A 43 -16.16 9.00 16.21
CA LYS A 43 -16.72 9.95 17.19
C LYS A 43 -17.30 11.19 16.53
N ARG A 44 -16.64 11.70 15.50
CA ARG A 44 -17.15 12.82 14.69
C ARG A 44 -18.48 12.49 14.01
N PHE A 45 -18.66 11.26 13.56
CA PHE A 45 -19.88 10.81 12.89
C PHE A 45 -20.89 10.13 13.83
N ASN A 46 -20.70 10.18 15.15
CA ASN A 46 -21.57 9.53 16.14
C ASN A 46 -21.84 8.03 15.84
N ILE A 47 -20.80 7.30 15.44
CA ILE A 47 -20.88 5.85 15.21
C ILE A 47 -20.51 5.12 16.52
N PRO A 48 -21.31 4.14 16.98
CA PRO A 48 -20.99 3.35 18.16
C PRO A 48 -19.61 2.68 18.11
N GLU A 49 -18.86 2.72 19.22
CA GLU A 49 -17.48 2.21 19.28
C GLU A 49 -17.36 0.69 19.01
N HIS A 50 -18.41 -0.09 19.29
CA HIS A 50 -18.39 -1.53 19.02
C HIS A 50 -18.38 -1.86 17.51
N LEU A 51 -18.79 -0.92 16.64
CA LEU A 51 -18.72 -1.04 15.18
C LEU A 51 -17.34 -0.68 14.62
N PHE A 52 -16.35 -0.39 15.47
CA PHE A 52 -15.04 0.11 15.04
C PHE A 52 -14.35 -0.77 14.01
N SER A 53 -14.29 -2.08 14.28
CA SER A 53 -13.66 -3.04 13.38
C SER A 53 -14.34 -3.08 12.01
N LEU A 54 -15.68 -3.02 11.99
CA LEU A 54 -16.47 -3.04 10.76
C LEU A 54 -16.30 -1.75 9.96
N TYR A 55 -16.32 -0.59 10.61
CA TYR A 55 -16.07 0.70 9.97
C TYR A 55 -14.67 0.74 9.33
N VAL A 56 -13.63 0.37 10.09
CA VAL A 56 -12.24 0.36 9.60
C VAL A 56 -12.07 -0.56 8.40
N SER A 57 -12.59 -1.78 8.47
CA SER A 57 -12.54 -2.74 7.35
C SER A 57 -13.25 -2.20 6.11
N ARG A 58 -14.47 -1.67 6.24
CA ARG A 58 -15.22 -1.11 5.09
C ARG A 58 -14.53 0.08 4.44
N VAL A 59 -13.99 1.01 5.25
CA VAL A 59 -13.25 2.17 4.75
C VAL A 59 -11.95 1.72 4.07
N HIS A 60 -11.20 0.83 4.70
CA HIS A 60 -9.95 0.32 4.15
C HIS A 60 -10.16 -0.40 2.81
N ASN A 61 -11.11 -1.34 2.73
CA ASN A 61 -11.37 -2.06 1.49
C ASN A 61 -11.86 -1.17 0.36
N CYS A 62 -12.69 -0.17 0.67
CA CYS A 62 -13.16 0.80 -0.32
C CYS A 62 -12.01 1.62 -0.89
N ILE A 63 -11.11 2.07 -0.01
CA ILE A 63 -9.90 2.79 -0.38
C ILE A 63 -9.00 1.93 -1.28
N GLU A 64 -8.72 0.68 -0.89
CA GLU A 64 -7.87 -0.21 -1.68
C GLU A 64 -8.50 -0.57 -3.04
N LEU A 65 -9.81 -0.76 -3.08
CA LEU A 65 -10.55 -0.98 -4.33
C LEU A 65 -10.51 0.26 -5.23
N GLY A 66 -10.70 1.46 -4.65
CA GLY A 66 -10.55 2.73 -5.36
C GLY A 66 -9.16 2.89 -5.96
N CYS A 67 -8.11 2.62 -5.17
CA CYS A 67 -6.72 2.59 -5.63
C CYS A 67 -6.52 1.62 -6.80
N SER A 68 -6.99 0.38 -6.68
CA SER A 68 -6.91 -0.63 -7.74
C SER A 68 -7.62 -0.18 -9.03
N GLY A 69 -8.80 0.44 -8.91
CA GLY A 69 -9.51 1.06 -10.03
C GLY A 69 -8.70 2.18 -10.68
N GLY A 70 -8.05 3.03 -9.88
CA GLY A 70 -7.18 4.11 -10.35
C GLY A 70 -5.95 3.61 -11.10
N VAL A 71 -5.27 2.59 -10.56
CA VAL A 71 -4.12 1.95 -11.22
C VAL A 71 -4.55 1.29 -12.52
N THR A 72 -5.72 0.64 -12.55
CA THR A 72 -6.29 0.05 -13.76
C THR A 72 -6.53 1.11 -14.84
N ALA A 73 -7.17 2.24 -14.48
CA ALA A 73 -7.42 3.35 -15.40
C ALA A 73 -6.11 3.96 -15.93
N GLY A 74 -5.13 4.21 -15.05
CA GLY A 74 -3.81 4.70 -15.43
C GLY A 74 -3.06 3.74 -16.35
N THR A 75 -3.16 2.44 -16.09
CA THR A 75 -2.52 1.38 -16.90
C THR A 75 -3.14 1.31 -18.29
N ILE A 76 -4.48 1.34 -18.40
CA ILE A 76 -5.19 1.36 -19.69
C ILE A 76 -4.79 2.60 -20.50
N TYR A 77 -4.72 3.77 -19.85
CA TYR A 77 -4.26 5.00 -20.50
C TYR A 77 -2.84 4.84 -21.05
N ASN A 78 -1.93 4.34 -20.23
CA ASN A 78 -0.53 4.15 -20.62
C ASN A 78 -0.36 3.18 -21.79
N ILE A 79 -1.13 2.08 -21.83
CA ILE A 79 -1.06 1.09 -22.92
C ILE A 79 -1.68 1.66 -24.21
N LYS A 80 -2.83 2.34 -24.12
CA LYS A 80 -3.56 2.83 -25.31
C LYS A 80 -2.82 3.96 -26.04
N TYR A 81 -2.17 4.85 -25.29
CA TYR A 81 -1.55 6.06 -25.84
C TYR A 81 -0.02 5.97 -25.99
N ASP A 82 0.57 4.78 -25.78
CA ASP A 82 2.01 4.54 -25.98
C ASP A 82 2.43 4.57 -27.46
N GLY A 83 1.55 4.13 -28.37
CA GLY A 83 1.90 3.91 -29.78
C GLY A 83 1.59 5.05 -30.75
N THR A 84 0.94 6.13 -30.32
CA THR A 84 0.42 7.19 -31.21
C THR A 84 1.04 8.56 -30.95
N GLY A 85 2.34 8.71 -31.24
CA GLY A 85 2.96 9.96 -31.70
C GLY A 85 2.75 11.27 -30.90
N GLY A 86 2.31 11.22 -29.64
CA GLY A 86 1.91 12.41 -28.87
C GLY A 86 1.84 12.13 -27.38
N GLN A 87 2.95 11.69 -26.81
CA GLN A 87 3.03 11.34 -25.39
C GLN A 87 3.18 12.61 -24.54
N HIS A 88 2.07 13.10 -23.97
CA HIS A 88 2.06 14.17 -22.96
C HIS A 88 1.97 13.60 -21.53
N CYS A 89 2.65 12.48 -21.21
CA CYS A 89 2.54 11.86 -19.88
C CYS A 89 2.98 12.81 -18.76
N ASP A 90 3.95 13.70 -19.04
CA ASP A 90 4.40 14.72 -18.11
C ASP A 90 3.27 15.70 -17.77
N LYS A 91 2.54 16.20 -18.78
CA LYS A 91 1.39 17.10 -18.59
C LYS A 91 0.24 16.41 -17.88
N VAL A 92 -0.03 15.14 -18.23
CA VAL A 92 -1.07 14.33 -17.58
C VAL A 92 -0.71 14.04 -16.13
N SER A 93 0.55 13.72 -15.85
CA SER A 93 1.04 13.49 -14.48
C SER A 93 0.97 14.76 -13.64
N ILE A 94 1.29 15.93 -14.21
CA ILE A 94 1.09 17.23 -13.56
C ILE A 94 -0.40 17.44 -13.25
N ALA A 95 -1.29 17.22 -14.24
CA ALA A 95 -2.73 17.40 -14.06
C ALA A 95 -3.29 16.48 -12.96
N ILE A 96 -2.87 15.21 -12.92
CA ILE A 96 -3.27 14.25 -11.88
C ILE A 96 -2.72 14.66 -10.51
N SER A 97 -1.49 15.19 -10.42
CA SER A 97 -0.92 15.68 -9.16
C SER A 97 -1.71 16.86 -8.59
N TRP A 98 -2.13 17.80 -9.45
CA TRP A 98 -3.02 18.89 -9.05
C TRP A 98 -4.43 18.40 -8.69
N LEU A 99 -4.96 17.41 -9.42
CA LEU A 99 -6.22 16.77 -9.08
C LEU A 99 -6.15 16.09 -7.70
N PHE A 100 -5.01 15.50 -7.35
CA PHE A 100 -4.78 14.91 -6.02
C PHE A 100 -4.78 15.97 -4.90
N PHE A 101 -4.23 17.15 -5.16
CA PHE A 101 -4.38 18.30 -4.26
C PHE A 101 -5.85 18.74 -4.13
N LEU A 102 -6.56 18.91 -5.25
CA LEU A 102 -7.96 19.36 -5.25
C LEU A 102 -8.89 18.41 -4.50
N ILE A 103 -8.72 17.09 -4.65
CA ILE A 103 -9.56 16.13 -3.92
C ILE A 103 -9.30 16.16 -2.41
N ASN A 104 -8.06 16.45 -1.97
CA ASN A 104 -7.77 16.67 -0.55
C ASN A 104 -8.49 17.90 -0.01
N VAL A 105 -8.63 18.96 -0.81
CA VAL A 105 -9.42 20.15 -0.46
C VAL A 105 -10.91 19.81 -0.34
N VAL A 106 -11.46 19.05 -1.30
CA VAL A 106 -12.84 18.58 -1.22
C VAL A 106 -13.07 17.71 0.02
N LEU A 107 -12.16 16.78 0.32
CA LEU A 107 -12.22 15.93 1.50
C LEU A 107 -12.25 16.74 2.80
N PHE A 108 -11.48 17.83 2.87
CA PHE A 108 -11.52 18.75 3.99
C PHE A 108 -12.89 19.41 4.16
N PHE A 109 -13.48 19.93 3.09
CA PHE A 109 -14.81 20.53 3.15
C PHE A 109 -15.88 19.51 3.55
N VAL A 110 -15.86 18.31 2.98
CA VAL A 110 -16.81 17.23 3.32
C VAL A 110 -16.69 16.82 4.79
N PHE A 111 -15.48 16.78 5.35
CA PHE A 111 -15.26 16.45 6.75
C PHE A 111 -15.71 17.56 7.72
N VAL A 112 -15.46 18.83 7.35
CA VAL A 112 -15.77 20.00 8.18
C VAL A 112 -17.26 20.33 8.18
N THR A 113 -17.96 20.07 7.07
CA THR A 113 -19.39 20.35 6.89
C THR A 113 -20.29 19.24 7.48
N GLY A 114 -21.61 19.48 7.54
CA GLY A 114 -22.60 18.47 7.95
C GLY A 114 -23.03 18.47 9.42
N GLY A 115 -22.79 19.54 10.18
CA GLY A 115 -23.32 19.68 11.55
C GLY A 115 -22.81 18.61 12.52
N GLU A 116 -23.62 18.25 13.51
CA GLU A 116 -23.23 17.30 14.59
C GLU A 116 -22.98 15.87 14.08
N GLU A 117 -23.75 15.39 13.10
CA GLU A 117 -23.62 14.01 12.59
C GLU A 117 -22.68 13.86 11.39
N GLY A 118 -22.38 14.95 10.67
CA GLY A 118 -21.48 14.96 9.53
C GLY A 118 -21.99 14.16 8.31
N HIS A 119 -21.47 14.46 7.13
CA HIS A 119 -21.80 13.73 5.91
C HIS A 119 -20.94 12.46 5.77
N LEU A 120 -21.24 11.44 6.57
CA LEU A 120 -20.47 10.18 6.63
C LEU A 120 -20.32 9.50 5.26
N THR A 121 -21.42 9.37 4.52
CA THR A 121 -21.43 8.70 3.20
C THR A 121 -20.64 9.49 2.17
N ASP A 122 -20.74 10.82 2.17
CA ASP A 122 -19.98 11.66 1.26
C ASP A 122 -18.48 11.63 1.60
N PHE A 123 -18.15 11.61 2.89
CA PHE A 123 -16.77 11.44 3.36
C PHE A 123 -16.18 10.11 2.87
N TYR A 124 -16.95 9.02 2.99
CA TYR A 124 -16.58 7.70 2.52
C TYR A 124 -16.30 7.66 1.01
N TRP A 125 -17.22 8.18 0.18
CA TRP A 125 -17.04 8.20 -1.27
C TRP A 125 -15.94 9.16 -1.73
N THR A 126 -15.74 10.27 -1.01
CA THR A 126 -14.64 11.21 -1.28
C THR A 126 -13.29 10.57 -0.98
N LEU A 127 -13.18 9.77 0.10
CA LEU A 127 -11.98 8.96 0.37
C LEU A 127 -11.74 7.93 -0.74
N ALA A 128 -12.79 7.23 -1.20
CA ALA A 128 -12.70 6.27 -2.29
C ALA A 128 -12.22 6.92 -3.60
N PHE A 129 -12.78 8.07 -3.96
CA PHE A 129 -12.39 8.82 -5.15
C PHE A 129 -10.98 9.41 -5.02
N SER A 130 -10.60 9.86 -3.82
CA SER A 130 -9.22 10.26 -3.53
C SER A 130 -8.24 9.10 -3.73
N ALA A 131 -8.61 7.88 -3.32
CA ALA A 131 -7.81 6.69 -3.53
C ALA A 131 -7.70 6.33 -5.02
N PHE A 132 -8.76 6.53 -5.80
CA PHE A 132 -8.73 6.38 -7.25
C PHE A 132 -7.74 7.34 -7.93
N ILE A 133 -7.76 8.63 -7.57
CA ILE A 133 -6.81 9.62 -8.11
C ILE A 133 -5.37 9.26 -7.69
N TYR A 134 -5.19 8.83 -6.45
CA TYR A 134 -3.91 8.30 -5.97
C TYR A 134 -3.43 7.12 -6.84
N GLY A 135 -4.28 6.12 -7.08
CA GLY A 135 -3.95 4.96 -7.90
C GLY A 135 -3.51 5.35 -9.30
N MET A 136 -4.18 6.33 -9.92
CA MET A 136 -3.73 6.89 -11.19
C MET A 136 -2.34 7.53 -11.07
N ASN A 137 -2.13 8.35 -10.04
CA ASN A 137 -0.84 9.02 -9.81
C ASN A 137 0.31 8.01 -9.64
N LEU A 138 0.08 6.92 -8.90
CA LEU A 138 1.03 5.82 -8.70
C LEU A 138 1.51 5.26 -10.04
N THR A 139 0.61 5.01 -10.99
CA THR A 139 0.95 4.48 -12.32
C THR A 139 1.86 5.43 -13.10
N PHE A 140 1.57 6.74 -13.10
CA PHE A 140 2.41 7.72 -13.80
C PHE A 140 3.75 7.93 -13.11
N ILE A 141 3.79 7.95 -11.78
CA ILE A 141 5.05 8.02 -11.03
C ILE A 141 5.92 6.83 -11.38
N ILE A 142 5.40 5.59 -11.36
CA ILE A 142 6.18 4.39 -11.70
C ILE A 142 6.68 4.46 -13.14
N LYS A 143 5.87 4.94 -14.09
CA LYS A 143 6.28 5.09 -15.49
C LYS A 143 7.38 6.13 -15.68
N LEU A 144 7.30 7.25 -14.96
CA LEU A 144 8.25 8.36 -15.07
C LEU A 144 9.49 8.21 -14.17
N ALA A 145 9.43 7.29 -13.20
CA ALA A 145 10.38 7.21 -12.10
C ALA A 145 11.82 7.06 -12.55
N GLY A 146 12.08 6.21 -13.53
CA GLY A 146 13.46 5.98 -13.91
C GLY A 146 14.25 5.42 -12.72
N ASP A 147 15.48 5.94 -12.63
CA ASP A 147 16.35 5.70 -11.49
C ASP A 147 15.85 6.35 -10.18
N CYS A 148 14.82 7.21 -10.21
CA CYS A 148 14.35 7.89 -9.00
C CYS A 148 13.35 7.06 -8.17
N ILE A 149 12.91 5.88 -8.65
CA ILE A 149 11.88 5.06 -7.98
C ILE A 149 12.23 4.71 -6.53
N VAL A 150 13.52 4.56 -6.22
CA VAL A 150 14.01 4.21 -4.89
C VAL A 150 13.70 5.30 -3.86
N TYR A 151 13.83 6.59 -4.22
CA TYR A 151 13.54 7.71 -3.33
C TYR A 151 12.04 7.82 -3.02
N TYR A 152 11.21 7.49 -4.01
CA TYR A 152 9.77 7.39 -3.85
C TYR A 152 9.37 6.27 -2.88
N LEU A 153 9.91 5.06 -3.05
CA LEU A 153 9.62 3.92 -2.17
C LEU A 153 10.10 4.15 -0.72
N ALA A 154 11.25 4.81 -0.55
CA ALA A 154 11.81 5.12 0.76
C ALA A 154 10.91 6.01 1.61
N THR A 155 10.19 6.95 0.98
CA THR A 155 9.34 7.92 1.67
C THR A 155 7.87 7.49 1.79
N LEU A 156 7.44 6.53 0.96
CA LEU A 156 6.08 6.00 0.94
C LEU A 156 5.59 5.59 2.34
N HIS A 157 6.40 4.84 3.08
CA HIS A 157 6.03 4.32 4.40
C HIS A 157 6.37 5.29 5.55
N VAL A 158 7.29 6.25 5.34
CA VAL A 158 7.68 7.28 6.33
C VAL A 158 6.50 8.18 6.70
N SER A 159 5.58 8.39 5.78
CA SER A 159 4.34 9.13 6.03
C SER A 159 3.51 8.56 7.20
N GLY A 160 3.70 7.27 7.56
CA GLY A 160 2.94 6.61 8.63
C GLY A 160 3.50 6.89 10.00
N ILE A 161 4.82 6.94 10.07
CA ILE A 161 5.56 7.48 11.21
C ILE A 161 5.14 8.93 11.43
N PHE A 162 5.10 9.73 10.35
CA PHE A 162 4.69 11.13 10.43
C PHE A 162 3.28 11.30 11.03
N VAL A 163 2.27 10.59 10.53
CA VAL A 163 0.89 10.68 11.05
C VAL A 163 0.83 10.25 12.53
N SER A 164 1.55 9.19 12.90
CA SER A 164 1.55 8.67 14.28
C SER A 164 2.22 9.66 15.25
N VAL A 165 3.35 10.24 14.86
CA VAL A 165 4.05 11.29 15.64
C VAL A 165 3.17 12.54 15.74
N TYR A 166 2.50 12.92 14.65
CA TYR A 166 1.56 14.02 14.64
C TYR A 166 0.42 13.79 15.63
N HIS A 167 -0.24 12.63 15.61
CA HIS A 167 -1.32 12.32 16.57
C HIS A 167 -0.82 12.37 18.02
N TYR A 168 0.37 11.81 18.28
CA TYR A 168 0.97 11.87 19.61
C TYR A 168 1.23 13.32 20.08
N LEU A 169 1.83 14.16 19.25
CA LEU A 169 2.11 15.56 19.57
C LEU A 169 0.82 16.37 19.75
N PHE A 170 -0.17 16.15 18.86
CA PHE A 170 -1.44 16.84 18.92
C PHE A 170 -2.21 16.52 20.21
N LEU A 171 -2.29 15.24 20.59
CA LEU A 171 -2.93 14.83 21.84
C LEU A 171 -2.19 15.34 23.07
N LYS A 172 -0.85 15.49 23.02
CA LYS A 172 -0.08 16.07 24.12
C LYS A 172 -0.35 17.56 24.32
N LEU A 173 -0.52 18.30 23.22
CA LEU A 173 -0.75 19.76 23.26
C LEU A 173 -2.23 20.13 23.50
N PHE A 174 -3.15 19.40 22.86
CA PHE A 174 -4.59 19.71 22.82
C PHE A 174 -5.48 18.59 23.38
N GLY A 175 -4.93 17.67 24.16
CA GLY A 175 -5.66 16.51 24.72
C GLY A 175 -6.71 16.83 25.78
N ASN A 176 -6.81 18.09 26.23
CA ASN A 176 -7.80 18.48 27.22
C ASN A 176 -9.21 18.59 26.59
N ARG A 177 -9.93 17.45 26.59
CA ARG A 177 -11.28 17.30 26.03
C ARG A 177 -12.34 18.24 26.61
N ARG A 178 -12.10 18.83 27.79
CA ARG A 178 -13.02 19.80 28.41
C ARG A 178 -12.96 21.19 27.77
N LYS A 179 -11.85 21.52 27.10
CA LYS A 179 -11.63 22.86 26.51
C LYS A 179 -11.69 22.82 24.98
N PHE A 180 -11.37 21.68 24.37
CA PHE A 180 -11.30 21.54 22.92
C PHE A 180 -12.05 20.27 22.47
N ASN A 181 -12.75 20.36 21.34
CA ASN A 181 -13.24 19.16 20.63
C ASN A 181 -12.05 18.48 19.94
N THR A 182 -11.20 17.83 20.73
CA THR A 182 -9.92 17.25 20.31
C THR A 182 -10.09 16.25 19.15
N ASP A 183 -11.16 15.46 19.17
CA ASP A 183 -11.41 14.40 18.18
C ASP A 183 -11.78 14.98 16.79
N TYR A 184 -12.47 16.11 16.75
CA TYR A 184 -12.70 16.84 15.50
C TYR A 184 -11.41 17.54 15.02
N LEU A 185 -10.77 18.30 15.91
CA LEU A 185 -9.64 19.16 15.56
C LEU A 185 -8.42 18.36 15.07
N ILE A 186 -8.17 17.17 15.62
CA ILE A 186 -7.01 16.36 15.22
C ILE A 186 -7.08 15.95 13.75
N ILE A 187 -8.27 15.57 13.25
CA ILE A 187 -8.46 15.19 11.85
C ILE A 187 -8.52 16.42 10.95
N THR A 188 -9.17 17.51 11.39
CA THR A 188 -9.21 18.77 10.64
C THR A 188 -7.79 19.28 10.37
N TRP A 189 -6.92 19.31 11.38
CA TRP A 189 -5.53 19.72 11.21
C TRP A 189 -4.69 18.72 10.40
N GLN A 190 -4.98 17.41 10.51
CA GLN A 190 -4.33 16.40 9.67
C GLN A 190 -4.64 16.62 8.19
N LEU A 191 -5.90 16.94 7.86
CA LEU A 191 -6.33 17.26 6.50
C LEU A 191 -5.70 18.55 5.99
N ILE A 192 -5.62 19.60 6.81
CA ILE A 192 -4.91 20.85 6.46
C ILE A 192 -3.43 20.56 6.14
N LEU A 193 -2.75 19.76 6.95
CA LEU A 193 -1.37 19.36 6.69
C LEU A 193 -1.25 18.56 5.39
N SER A 194 -2.17 17.64 5.14
CA SER A 194 -2.23 16.88 3.88
C SER A 194 -2.38 17.79 2.67
N ILE A 195 -3.25 18.81 2.74
CA ILE A 195 -3.44 19.81 1.67
C ILE A 195 -2.16 20.61 1.41
N ILE A 196 -1.48 21.07 2.46
CA ILE A 196 -0.23 21.83 2.32
C ILE A 196 0.85 20.96 1.67
N ILE A 197 1.02 19.72 2.15
CA ILE A 197 2.03 18.80 1.63
C ILE A 197 1.75 18.45 0.17
N THR A 198 0.49 18.14 -0.18
CA THR A 198 0.11 17.81 -1.56
C THR A 198 0.22 19.01 -2.50
N ALA A 199 -0.04 20.24 -2.04
CA ALA A 199 0.22 21.46 -2.80
C ALA A 199 1.71 21.64 -3.11
N ILE A 200 2.58 21.48 -2.09
CA ILE A 200 4.04 21.57 -2.25
C ILE A 200 4.53 20.49 -3.21
N THR A 201 4.06 19.24 -3.05
CA THR A 201 4.39 18.14 -3.95
C THR A 201 3.99 18.47 -5.39
N ALA A 202 2.76 18.93 -5.64
CA ALA A 202 2.29 19.28 -6.98
C ALA A 202 3.09 20.44 -7.59
N GLY A 203 3.45 21.45 -6.79
CA GLY A 203 4.28 22.57 -7.21
C GLY A 203 5.70 22.14 -7.61
N VAL A 204 6.37 21.33 -6.78
CA VAL A 204 7.70 20.79 -7.08
C VAL A 204 7.66 19.85 -8.28
N TRP A 205 6.63 19.00 -8.38
CA TRP A 205 6.43 18.10 -9.52
C TRP A 205 6.28 18.88 -10.83
N THR A 206 5.45 19.94 -10.82
CA THR A 206 5.28 20.85 -11.96
C THR A 206 6.62 21.50 -12.34
N ALA A 207 7.40 21.99 -11.36
CA ALA A 207 8.67 22.64 -11.63
C ALA A 207 9.71 21.70 -12.28
N VAL A 208 9.71 20.41 -11.94
CA VAL A 208 10.62 19.43 -12.56
C VAL A 208 10.22 19.14 -14.01
N TYR A 209 8.93 18.88 -14.25
CA TYR A 209 8.46 18.43 -15.56
C TYR A 209 8.23 19.56 -16.56
N VAL A 210 7.90 20.78 -16.13
CA VAL A 210 7.86 21.96 -17.00
C VAL A 210 9.25 22.39 -17.47
N LYS A 211 10.28 22.27 -16.61
CA LYS A 211 11.67 22.55 -17.00
C LYS A 211 12.24 21.51 -17.98
N SER A 212 11.64 20.32 -18.04
CA SER A 212 12.06 19.23 -18.93
C SER A 212 11.52 19.37 -20.35
N ASP A 213 10.54 20.26 -20.60
CA ASP A 213 9.80 20.41 -21.87
C ASP A 213 10.62 21.06 -23.02
N ASN A 214 11.94 21.19 -22.87
CA ASN A 214 12.84 21.57 -23.97
C ASN A 214 13.25 20.33 -24.78
N ASN A 215 12.42 20.02 -25.80
CA ASN A 215 12.74 19.30 -27.05
C ASN A 215 12.66 17.77 -27.18
N ASN A 216 12.06 16.98 -26.27
CA ASN A 216 11.79 15.58 -26.59
C ASN A 216 10.42 15.11 -26.06
N ASN A 217 9.46 14.94 -26.97
CA ASN A 217 8.10 14.42 -26.74
C ASN A 217 8.05 12.92 -26.39
N LYS A 218 9.01 12.41 -25.61
CA LYS A 218 9.08 11.00 -25.20
C LYS A 218 8.90 10.90 -23.69
N CYS A 219 7.93 10.11 -23.24
CA CYS A 219 7.75 9.84 -21.82
C CYS A 219 8.86 8.89 -21.35
N GLY A 220 9.71 9.37 -20.44
CA GLY A 220 10.80 8.60 -19.88
C GLY A 220 12.12 8.75 -20.64
N GLU A 221 13.22 8.71 -19.90
CA GLU A 221 14.57 8.74 -20.49
C GLU A 221 14.90 7.39 -21.14
N ASN A 222 15.03 7.44 -22.47
CA ASN A 222 15.47 6.33 -23.31
C ASN A 222 16.95 6.05 -23.11
N GLY A 223 17.26 5.14 -22.19
CA GLY A 223 18.41 4.26 -22.34
C GLY A 223 18.03 3.10 -23.25
N THR A 224 18.54 3.06 -24.48
CA THR A 224 18.44 1.89 -25.35
C THR A 224 19.20 0.73 -24.70
N SER A 225 18.50 -0.20 -24.04
CA SER A 225 19.08 -1.51 -23.75
C SER A 225 18.81 -2.43 -24.93
N ASN A 226 19.85 -2.65 -25.74
CA ASN A 226 19.90 -3.75 -26.69
C ASN A 226 20.03 -5.06 -25.90
N GLY A 227 18.91 -5.66 -25.50
CA GLY A 227 18.90 -6.93 -24.79
C GLY A 227 17.58 -7.66 -24.95
N ASN A 228 17.62 -8.83 -25.58
CA ASN A 228 16.46 -9.68 -25.90
C ASN A 228 15.90 -10.49 -24.71
N SER A 229 16.33 -10.26 -23.48
CA SER A 229 16.05 -11.20 -22.38
C SER A 229 15.04 -10.65 -21.38
N VAL A 230 13.74 -10.79 -21.73
CA VAL A 230 12.59 -10.61 -20.83
C VAL A 230 12.65 -11.57 -19.63
N GLU A 231 13.46 -12.62 -19.72
CA GLU A 231 13.64 -13.67 -18.70
C GLU A 231 14.09 -13.12 -17.33
N HIS A 232 14.90 -12.05 -17.30
CA HIS A 232 15.39 -11.48 -16.05
C HIS A 232 14.35 -10.64 -15.30
N VAL A 233 13.23 -10.28 -15.95
CA VAL A 233 12.16 -9.47 -15.36
C VAL A 233 11.19 -10.30 -14.53
N PHE A 234 11.04 -11.58 -14.86
CA PHE A 234 10.07 -12.45 -14.21
C PHE A 234 10.30 -12.53 -12.70
N SER A 235 11.57 -12.62 -12.29
CA SER A 235 11.96 -12.70 -10.89
C SER A 235 11.54 -11.46 -10.08
N PRO A 236 11.91 -10.21 -10.42
CA PRO A 236 11.46 -9.03 -9.68
C PRO A 236 9.96 -8.78 -9.76
N MET A 237 9.29 -9.14 -10.86
CA MET A 237 7.81 -9.08 -10.93
C MET A 237 7.15 -10.05 -9.95
N LEU A 238 7.63 -11.30 -9.91
CA LEU A 238 7.14 -12.31 -8.97
C LEU A 238 7.32 -11.85 -7.52
N MET A 239 8.47 -11.25 -7.18
CA MET A 239 8.69 -10.67 -5.85
C MET A 239 7.61 -9.66 -5.49
N CYS A 240 7.28 -8.73 -6.40
CA CYS A 240 6.29 -7.69 -6.13
C CYS A 240 4.88 -8.27 -5.96
N VAL A 241 4.43 -9.06 -6.94
CA VAL A 241 3.07 -9.59 -7.00
C VAL A 241 2.81 -10.54 -5.85
N PHE A 242 3.75 -11.45 -5.57
CA PHE A 242 3.62 -12.43 -4.50
C PHE A 242 3.63 -11.75 -3.12
N ALA A 243 4.59 -10.86 -2.88
CA ALA A 243 4.74 -10.21 -1.59
C ALA A 243 3.49 -9.38 -1.27
N GLN A 244 3.05 -8.53 -2.20
CA GLN A 244 1.87 -7.70 -1.99
C GLN A 244 0.58 -8.54 -1.90
N GLY A 245 0.46 -9.62 -2.67
CA GLY A 245 -0.74 -10.46 -2.60
C GLY A 245 -0.88 -11.16 -1.25
N ILE A 246 0.15 -11.89 -0.83
CA ILE A 246 0.09 -12.74 0.36
C ILE A 246 -0.02 -11.94 1.66
N VAL A 247 0.61 -10.76 1.75
CA VAL A 247 0.59 -9.97 2.99
C VAL A 247 -0.85 -9.64 3.40
N TYR A 248 -1.74 -9.31 2.45
CA TYR A 248 -3.14 -8.95 2.71
C TYR A 248 -4.06 -10.13 3.04
N ILE A 249 -3.63 -11.37 2.79
CA ILE A 249 -4.37 -12.55 3.27
C ILE A 249 -4.22 -12.68 4.79
N PHE A 250 -3.00 -12.45 5.28
CA PHE A 250 -2.63 -12.77 6.66
C PHE A 250 -2.62 -11.55 7.59
N TYR A 251 -2.09 -10.42 7.14
CA TYR A 251 -1.92 -9.21 7.94
C TYR A 251 -2.96 -8.15 7.56
N PRO A 252 -3.58 -7.45 8.52
CA PRO A 252 -3.42 -7.59 9.98
C PRO A 252 -4.37 -8.63 10.61
N ALA A 253 -5.36 -9.12 9.85
CA ALA A 253 -6.53 -9.81 10.41
C ALA A 253 -6.19 -11.17 11.05
N ILE A 254 -5.35 -12.00 10.42
CA ILE A 254 -4.94 -13.31 10.95
C ILE A 254 -3.78 -13.13 11.94
N ALA A 255 -2.68 -12.51 11.48
CA ALA A 255 -1.51 -12.23 12.30
C ALA A 255 -1.28 -10.71 12.37
N PRO A 256 -1.21 -10.11 13.57
CA PRO A 256 -1.34 -10.73 14.89
C PRO A 256 -2.81 -10.91 15.35
N GLY A 257 -3.80 -10.41 14.60
CA GLY A 257 -5.17 -10.17 15.05
C GLY A 257 -5.95 -11.35 15.65
N LEU A 258 -5.79 -12.58 15.14
CA LEU A 258 -6.44 -13.78 15.68
C LEU A 258 -5.55 -14.59 16.64
N LEU A 259 -4.27 -14.23 16.77
CA LEU A 259 -3.27 -15.02 17.50
C LEU A 259 -2.99 -14.50 18.90
N VAL A 260 -3.22 -13.21 19.15
CA VAL A 260 -2.96 -12.55 20.45
C VAL A 260 -4.02 -11.50 20.79
N ASP A 261 -4.11 -11.16 22.07
CA ASP A 261 -5.00 -10.10 22.55
C ASP A 261 -4.69 -8.72 21.94
N PHE A 262 -5.73 -7.89 21.85
CA PHE A 262 -5.71 -6.56 21.25
C PHE A 262 -4.58 -5.63 21.76
N ARG A 263 -4.24 -5.71 23.06
CA ARG A 263 -3.15 -4.91 23.64
C ARG A 263 -1.79 -5.22 23.00
N HIS A 264 -1.57 -6.47 22.61
CA HIS A 264 -0.32 -6.91 21.98
C HIS A 264 -0.34 -6.64 20.47
N VAL A 265 -1.51 -6.79 19.81
CA VAL A 265 -1.72 -6.40 18.41
C VAL A 265 -1.25 -4.97 18.17
N SER A 266 -1.75 -4.02 18.96
CA SER A 266 -1.40 -2.59 18.80
C SER A 266 0.10 -2.33 18.94
N LYS A 267 0.80 -3.04 19.85
CA LYS A 267 2.26 -2.90 20.02
C LYS A 267 3.03 -3.47 18.83
N ILE A 268 2.57 -4.59 18.26
CA ILE A 268 3.19 -5.22 17.09
C ILE A 268 3.02 -4.29 15.88
N ASP A 269 1.82 -3.74 15.66
CA ASP A 269 1.56 -2.82 14.54
C ASP A 269 2.41 -1.54 14.65
N GLN A 270 2.59 -1.00 15.85
CA GLN A 270 3.50 0.14 16.09
C GLN A 270 4.96 -0.21 15.77
N ALA A 271 5.42 -1.41 16.13
CA ALA A 271 6.77 -1.85 15.77
C ALA A 271 6.92 -2.00 14.25
N LEU A 272 5.95 -2.61 13.58
CA LEU A 272 5.93 -2.75 12.11
C LEU A 272 5.98 -1.40 11.42
N LEU A 273 5.23 -0.42 11.91
CA LEU A 273 5.20 0.94 11.35
C LEU A 273 6.59 1.62 11.35
N ILE A 274 7.45 1.30 12.32
CA ILE A 274 8.82 1.84 12.40
C ILE A 274 9.80 1.05 11.53
N ILE A 275 9.67 -0.28 11.51
CA ILE A 275 10.63 -1.16 10.83
C ILE A 275 10.35 -1.24 9.31
N ALA A 276 9.09 -1.13 8.90
CA ALA A 276 8.64 -1.20 7.51
C ALA A 276 9.43 -0.35 6.51
N PRO A 277 9.70 0.95 6.74
CA PRO A 277 10.46 1.77 5.78
C PRO A 277 11.95 1.44 5.69
N ILE A 278 12.52 0.69 6.64
CA ILE A 278 13.98 0.48 6.75
C ILE A 278 14.59 -0.10 5.47
N PRO A 279 14.05 -1.16 4.82
CA PRO A 279 14.65 -1.73 3.62
C PRO A 279 14.73 -0.70 2.47
N SER A 280 13.64 0.04 2.24
CA SER A 280 13.58 1.05 1.17
C SER A 280 14.51 2.24 1.46
N ILE A 281 14.62 2.67 2.72
CA ILE A 281 15.55 3.74 3.12
C ILE A 281 17.00 3.30 2.93
N ILE A 282 17.37 2.07 3.35
CA ILE A 282 18.73 1.55 3.17
C ILE A 282 19.12 1.59 1.68
N ILE A 283 18.24 1.14 0.79
CA ILE A 283 18.52 1.15 -0.65
C ILE A 283 18.64 2.58 -1.18
N ALA A 284 17.81 3.52 -0.72
CA ALA A 284 17.91 4.94 -1.10
C ALA A 284 19.21 5.59 -0.63
N VAL A 285 19.65 5.28 0.60
CA VAL A 285 20.90 5.79 1.16
C VAL A 285 22.12 5.22 0.42
N LEU A 286 22.11 3.92 0.10
CA LEU A 286 23.17 3.30 -0.70
C LEU A 286 23.28 3.94 -2.09
N ASP A 287 22.15 4.24 -2.73
CA ASP A 287 22.12 4.97 -4.00
C ASP A 287 22.67 6.39 -3.86
N ALA A 288 22.23 7.13 -2.84
CA ALA A 288 22.68 8.49 -2.58
C ALA A 288 24.17 8.58 -2.22
N ALA A 289 24.73 7.55 -1.58
CA ALA A 289 26.15 7.46 -1.23
C ALA A 289 27.06 7.07 -2.44
N GLY A 290 26.50 6.91 -3.64
CA GLY A 290 27.25 6.54 -4.84
C GLY A 290 27.58 5.05 -4.94
N HIS A 291 27.08 4.22 -4.02
CA HIS A 291 27.25 2.76 -4.03
C HIS A 291 26.24 2.07 -4.94
N THR A 292 26.02 2.63 -6.14
CA THR A 292 25.02 2.18 -7.12
C THR A 292 25.19 0.72 -7.49
N GLN A 293 26.42 0.18 -7.47
CA GLN A 293 26.75 -1.23 -7.71
C GLN A 293 26.09 -2.22 -6.72
N TYR A 294 25.78 -1.79 -5.50
CA TYR A 294 25.12 -2.58 -4.47
C TYR A 294 23.62 -2.27 -4.35
N THR A 295 23.04 -1.61 -5.35
CA THR A 295 21.61 -1.34 -5.40
C THR A 295 20.93 -2.28 -6.41
N PRO A 296 19.64 -2.61 -6.21
CA PRO A 296 18.86 -3.39 -7.16
C PRO A 296 18.55 -2.61 -8.46
N LYS A 297 19.01 -1.35 -8.57
CA LYS A 297 18.88 -0.47 -9.75
C LYS A 297 19.83 -0.82 -10.89
N ASN A 298 20.58 -1.91 -10.78
CA ASN A 298 21.42 -2.43 -11.85
C ASN A 298 20.65 -3.49 -12.65
N GLU A 299 21.11 -3.76 -13.87
CA GLU A 299 20.73 -4.97 -14.59
C GLU A 299 21.28 -6.19 -13.84
N TRP A 300 20.45 -7.23 -13.68
CA TRP A 300 20.77 -8.44 -12.92
C TRP A 300 21.50 -9.46 -13.80
N THR A 301 22.49 -9.01 -14.57
CA THR A 301 23.31 -9.84 -15.47
C THR A 301 24.75 -10.00 -14.95
N SER A 302 25.46 -11.03 -15.46
CA SER A 302 26.92 -11.25 -15.35
C SER A 302 27.58 -10.81 -14.03
N GLY A 303 27.35 -11.59 -12.96
CA GLY A 303 27.96 -11.38 -11.62
C GLY A 303 27.08 -10.60 -10.63
N LYS A 304 26.06 -9.87 -11.10
CA LYS A 304 25.07 -9.16 -10.25
C LYS A 304 23.75 -9.90 -10.08
N GLY A 305 23.68 -11.17 -10.49
CA GLY A 305 22.51 -12.05 -10.33
C GLY A 305 22.17 -12.41 -8.87
N ALA A 306 22.99 -12.01 -7.89
CA ALA A 306 22.74 -12.24 -6.46
C ALA A 306 21.38 -11.67 -6.00
N TRP A 307 20.85 -10.65 -6.66
CA TRP A 307 19.52 -10.09 -6.36
C TRP A 307 18.38 -11.08 -6.58
N HIS A 308 18.52 -12.04 -7.49
CA HIS A 308 17.56 -13.14 -7.62
C HIS A 308 17.47 -13.97 -6.32
N GLY A 309 18.54 -14.02 -5.53
CA GLY A 309 18.58 -14.70 -4.24
C GLY A 309 17.60 -14.12 -3.21
N THR A 310 17.13 -12.88 -3.38
CA THR A 310 16.09 -12.30 -2.51
C THR A 310 14.74 -13.02 -2.61
N LEU A 311 14.55 -13.88 -3.63
CA LEU A 311 13.42 -14.80 -3.69
C LEU A 311 13.33 -15.74 -2.47
N ILE A 312 14.40 -15.92 -1.69
CA ILE A 312 14.37 -16.72 -0.44
C ILE A 312 13.33 -16.22 0.58
N PHE A 313 12.93 -14.95 0.50
CA PHE A 313 11.88 -14.41 1.36
C PHE A 313 10.47 -14.93 1.02
N ILE A 314 10.24 -15.42 -0.21
CA ILE A 314 8.99 -16.07 -0.62
C ILE A 314 8.71 -17.33 0.21
N PRO A 315 9.60 -18.36 0.24
CA PRO A 315 9.36 -19.55 1.06
C PRO A 315 9.30 -19.21 2.55
N VAL A 316 10.02 -18.20 3.04
CA VAL A 316 9.89 -17.71 4.43
C VAL A 316 8.46 -17.21 4.70
N MET A 317 7.88 -16.42 3.80
CA MET A 317 6.49 -15.96 3.93
C MET A 317 5.49 -17.11 3.87
N ILE A 318 5.70 -18.10 2.98
CA ILE A 318 4.86 -19.31 2.89
C ILE A 318 4.90 -20.11 4.19
N ILE A 319 6.09 -20.30 4.76
CA ILE A 319 6.28 -21.02 6.03
C ILE A 319 5.56 -20.27 7.15
N CYS A 320 5.70 -18.95 7.24
CA CYS A 320 5.00 -18.14 8.24
C CYS A 320 3.47 -18.25 8.07
N GLY A 321 2.95 -18.11 6.86
CA GLY A 321 1.53 -18.27 6.55
C GLY A 321 1.00 -19.66 6.93
N TYR A 322 1.76 -20.71 6.61
CA TYR A 322 1.43 -22.08 7.02
C TYR A 322 1.39 -22.22 8.55
N LEU A 323 2.36 -21.65 9.27
CA LEU A 323 2.39 -21.67 10.74
C LEU A 323 1.18 -20.94 11.34
N PHE A 324 0.76 -19.81 10.76
CA PHE A 324 -0.44 -19.08 11.20
C PHE A 324 -1.72 -19.91 11.02
N ILE A 325 -1.93 -20.51 9.84
CA ILE A 325 -3.10 -21.36 9.59
C ILE A 325 -3.08 -22.60 10.49
N LYS A 326 -1.91 -23.23 10.65
CA LYS A 326 -1.76 -24.43 11.49
C LYS A 326 -2.02 -24.13 12.96
N ALA A 327 -1.54 -22.98 13.46
CA ALA A 327 -1.82 -22.55 14.82
C ALA A 327 -3.33 -22.41 15.05
N LEU A 328 -4.07 -21.83 14.10
CA LEU A 328 -5.52 -21.61 14.24
C LEU A 328 -6.35 -22.89 14.14
N HIS A 329 -6.01 -23.83 13.25
CA HIS A 329 -6.83 -25.02 13.00
C HIS A 329 -6.46 -26.23 13.86
N TYR A 330 -5.24 -26.29 14.41
CA TYR A 330 -4.75 -27.46 15.16
C TYR A 330 -4.33 -27.06 16.58
N PRO A 331 -5.28 -26.85 17.51
CA PRO A 331 -5.02 -26.26 18.82
C PRO A 331 -4.07 -27.09 19.69
N ASN A 332 -4.14 -28.42 19.57
CA ASN A 332 -3.31 -29.35 20.33
C ASN A 332 -1.92 -29.59 19.70
N SER A 333 -1.63 -28.96 18.55
CA SER A 333 -0.30 -29.06 17.95
C SER A 333 0.71 -28.25 18.74
N GLY A 334 1.96 -28.73 18.82
CA GLY A 334 3.04 -27.97 19.45
C GLY A 334 3.26 -26.57 18.83
N VAL A 335 2.88 -26.40 17.56
CA VAL A 335 2.91 -25.10 16.87
C VAL A 335 1.87 -24.14 17.44
N SER A 336 0.63 -24.59 17.63
CA SER A 336 -0.43 -23.78 18.26
C SER A 336 -0.04 -23.39 19.68
N LEU A 337 0.44 -24.34 20.48
CA LEU A 337 0.85 -24.10 21.87
C LEU A 337 2.03 -23.11 21.98
N ALA A 338 2.91 -23.07 20.97
CA ALA A 338 4.03 -22.14 20.94
C ALA A 338 3.65 -20.72 20.47
N ILE A 339 2.61 -20.60 19.63
CA ILE A 339 2.22 -19.36 18.95
C ILE A 339 1.03 -18.68 19.63
N ILE A 340 -0.09 -19.38 19.83
CA ILE A 340 -1.32 -18.78 20.36
C ILE A 340 -1.07 -18.23 21.76
N ASN A 341 -1.53 -16.99 22.01
CA ASN A 341 -1.39 -16.28 23.29
C ASN A 341 0.07 -16.08 23.75
N ASN A 342 1.06 -16.23 22.86
CA ASN A 342 2.45 -15.91 23.12
C ASN A 342 2.89 -14.67 22.32
N PRO A 343 2.82 -13.46 22.91
CA PRO A 343 3.10 -12.20 22.20
C PRO A 343 4.49 -12.12 21.60
N ARG A 344 5.49 -12.76 22.22
CA ARG A 344 6.88 -12.72 21.72
C ARG A 344 7.03 -13.51 20.43
N MET A 345 6.47 -14.72 20.39
CA MET A 345 6.54 -15.58 19.21
C MET A 345 5.70 -15.02 18.06
N VAL A 346 4.47 -14.57 18.35
CA VAL A 346 3.59 -13.96 17.34
C VAL A 346 4.19 -12.67 16.81
N GLY A 347 4.74 -11.81 17.68
CA GLY A 347 5.45 -10.61 17.26
C GLY A 347 6.64 -10.93 16.35
N PHE A 348 7.49 -11.89 16.73
CA PHE A 348 8.62 -12.32 15.91
C PHE A 348 8.19 -12.82 14.52
N LEU A 349 7.22 -13.74 14.45
CA LEU A 349 6.76 -14.30 13.18
C LEU A 349 6.04 -13.26 12.31
N THR A 350 5.25 -12.37 12.91
CA THR A 350 4.55 -11.29 12.18
C THR A 350 5.56 -10.29 11.62
N ILE A 351 6.56 -9.89 12.42
CA ILE A 351 7.64 -9.00 11.98
C ILE A 351 8.45 -9.66 10.87
N LEU A 352 8.83 -10.93 11.01
CA LEU A 352 9.56 -11.66 9.98
C LEU A 352 8.77 -11.75 8.67
N PHE A 353 7.48 -12.07 8.75
CA PHE A 353 6.58 -12.14 7.58
C PHE A 353 6.46 -10.78 6.88
N TYR A 354 6.17 -9.72 7.64
CA TYR A 354 5.99 -8.38 7.08
C TYR A 354 7.30 -7.80 6.55
N MET A 355 8.43 -8.02 7.24
CA MET A 355 9.74 -7.55 6.77
C MET A 355 10.18 -8.26 5.49
N SER A 356 9.88 -9.55 5.36
CA SER A 356 10.10 -10.31 4.12
C SER A 356 9.35 -9.67 2.94
N HIS A 357 8.09 -9.28 3.17
CA HIS A 357 7.29 -8.53 2.19
C HIS A 357 7.92 -7.19 1.83
N MET A 358 8.32 -6.39 2.82
CA MET A 358 8.93 -5.07 2.58
C MET A 358 10.26 -5.16 1.82
N ILE A 359 11.10 -6.16 2.10
CA ILE A 359 12.35 -6.39 1.37
C ILE A 359 12.07 -6.76 -0.10
N LEU A 360 11.11 -7.66 -0.34
CA LEU A 360 10.73 -8.08 -1.69
C LEU A 360 10.22 -6.90 -2.53
N LEU A 361 9.43 -6.00 -1.97
CA LEU A 361 8.98 -4.79 -2.68
C LEU A 361 10.11 -3.80 -2.94
N ALA A 362 10.96 -3.56 -1.94
CA ALA A 362 12.06 -2.60 -2.03
C ALA A 362 13.10 -3.00 -3.09
N VAL A 363 13.29 -4.31 -3.30
CA VAL A 363 14.17 -4.86 -4.35
C VAL A 363 13.43 -5.05 -5.68
N GLY A 364 12.19 -5.54 -5.62
CA GLY A 364 11.41 -5.90 -6.80
C GLY A 364 11.05 -4.71 -7.68
N TYR A 365 10.51 -3.62 -7.12
CA TYR A 365 10.08 -2.46 -7.93
C TYR A 365 11.22 -1.84 -8.75
N PRO A 366 12.38 -1.50 -8.17
CA PRO A 366 13.53 -1.02 -8.95
C PRO A 366 14.07 -2.06 -9.93
N GLY A 367 14.00 -3.35 -9.55
CA GLY A 367 14.47 -4.47 -10.37
C GLY A 367 13.63 -4.68 -11.63
N VAL A 368 12.29 -4.52 -11.57
CA VAL A 368 11.42 -4.66 -12.74
C VAL A 368 11.83 -3.67 -13.82
N GLU A 369 11.96 -2.40 -13.45
CA GLU A 369 12.25 -1.35 -14.42
C GLU A 369 13.59 -1.59 -15.16
N LYS A 370 14.65 -1.95 -14.43
CA LYS A 370 15.99 -2.07 -15.01
C LYS A 370 16.19 -3.34 -15.84
N ASN A 371 15.52 -4.43 -15.47
CA ASN A 371 15.64 -5.69 -16.19
C ASN A 371 14.69 -5.78 -17.39
N SER A 372 13.82 -4.79 -17.61
CA SER A 372 12.75 -4.83 -18.62
C SER A 372 13.19 -4.76 -20.08
N GLY A 373 14.48 -4.54 -20.39
CA GLY A 373 14.96 -4.53 -21.77
C GLY A 373 14.19 -3.53 -22.66
N SER A 374 13.82 -3.96 -23.87
CA SER A 374 12.96 -3.21 -24.80
C SER A 374 11.52 -2.99 -24.31
N ALA A 375 11.11 -3.72 -23.28
CA ALA A 375 9.76 -3.71 -22.72
C ALA A 375 9.59 -2.75 -21.52
N LYS A 376 10.61 -1.92 -21.27
CA LYS A 376 10.68 -0.98 -20.14
C LYS A 376 9.53 0.03 -20.09
N GLU A 377 8.94 0.36 -21.24
CA GLU A 377 7.85 1.35 -21.33
C GLU A 377 6.53 0.83 -20.71
N TYR A 378 6.28 -0.49 -20.72
CA TYR A 378 5.02 -1.07 -20.29
C TYR A 378 5.13 -2.00 -19.06
N LEU A 379 6.21 -2.78 -18.92
CA LEU A 379 6.32 -3.80 -17.87
C LEU A 379 6.23 -3.25 -16.43
N PRO A 380 6.83 -2.11 -16.06
CA PRO A 380 6.68 -1.55 -14.71
C PRO A 380 5.23 -1.20 -14.38
N THR A 381 4.51 -0.66 -15.37
CA THR A 381 3.10 -0.29 -15.25
C THR A 381 2.21 -1.53 -15.13
N ILE A 382 2.44 -2.55 -15.96
CA ILE A 382 1.74 -3.85 -15.86
C ILE A 382 2.04 -4.54 -14.53
N ASN A 383 3.28 -4.50 -14.06
CA ASN A 383 3.63 -5.03 -12.74
C ASN A 383 2.86 -4.30 -11.63
N GLY A 384 2.81 -2.96 -11.67
CA GLY A 384 2.00 -2.17 -10.75
C GLY A 384 0.52 -2.59 -10.75
N PHE A 385 -0.06 -2.77 -11.95
CA PHE A 385 -1.42 -3.29 -12.10
C PHE A 385 -1.59 -4.68 -11.47
N MET A 386 -0.74 -5.64 -11.82
CA MET A 386 -0.80 -7.01 -11.27
C MET A 386 -0.66 -7.03 -9.74
N VAL A 387 0.25 -6.22 -9.20
CA VAL A 387 0.45 -6.05 -7.75
C VAL A 387 -0.83 -5.55 -7.07
N THR A 388 -1.44 -4.48 -7.59
CA THR A 388 -2.67 -3.92 -7.01
C THR A 388 -3.90 -4.79 -7.23
N LEU A 389 -3.96 -5.54 -8.33
CA LEU A 389 -5.02 -6.50 -8.60
C LEU A 389 -4.93 -7.69 -7.63
N SER A 390 -3.73 -8.26 -7.44
CA SER A 390 -3.50 -9.34 -6.48
C SER A 390 -3.85 -8.91 -5.07
N MET A 391 -3.45 -7.71 -4.66
CA MET A 391 -3.84 -7.10 -3.39
C MET A 391 -5.38 -7.02 -3.24
N ALA A 392 -6.05 -6.40 -4.22
CA ALA A 392 -7.50 -6.19 -4.18
C ALA A 392 -8.29 -7.50 -4.17
N VAL A 393 -7.83 -8.57 -4.80
CA VAL A 393 -8.50 -9.88 -4.76
C VAL A 393 -8.25 -10.58 -3.43
N LEU A 394 -7.00 -10.58 -2.96
CA LEU A 394 -6.60 -11.40 -1.81
C LEU A 394 -6.99 -10.79 -0.46
N ILE A 395 -7.19 -9.48 -0.37
CA ILE A 395 -7.76 -8.84 0.82
C ILE A 395 -9.18 -9.36 1.11
N PHE A 396 -10.05 -9.44 0.09
CA PHE A 396 -11.40 -10.00 0.25
C PHE A 396 -11.39 -11.47 0.59
N PHE A 397 -10.44 -12.22 0.03
CA PHE A 397 -10.25 -13.62 0.38
C PHE A 397 -9.86 -13.80 1.86
N GLY A 398 -8.86 -13.03 2.34
CA GLY A 398 -8.41 -13.06 3.73
C GLY A 398 -9.52 -12.68 4.71
N GLU A 399 -10.24 -11.59 4.45
CA GLU A 399 -11.37 -11.19 5.28
C GLU A 399 -12.52 -12.21 5.26
N GLY A 400 -12.85 -12.75 4.09
CA GLY A 400 -13.90 -13.77 3.95
C GLY A 400 -13.59 -15.02 4.76
N TYR A 401 -12.32 -15.43 4.79
CA TYR A 401 -11.83 -16.51 5.65
C TYR A 401 -11.99 -16.17 7.14
N VAL A 402 -11.53 -14.99 7.57
CA VAL A 402 -11.65 -14.56 8.98
C VAL A 402 -13.11 -14.46 9.44
N ASN A 403 -13.98 -13.96 8.57
CA ASN A 403 -15.42 -13.87 8.84
C ASN A 403 -16.07 -15.25 9.00
N GLU A 404 -15.67 -16.26 8.22
CA GLU A 404 -16.16 -17.62 8.42
C GLU A 404 -15.58 -18.26 9.68
N PHE A 405 -14.28 -18.05 9.92
CA PHE A 405 -13.58 -18.60 11.08
C PHE A 405 -14.21 -18.15 12.39
N LYS A 406 -14.61 -16.88 12.49
CA LYS A 406 -15.23 -16.30 13.69
C LYS A 406 -16.65 -16.81 13.98
N LYS A 407 -17.36 -17.41 13.02
CA LYS A 407 -18.72 -17.94 13.22
C LYS A 407 -18.75 -19.26 13.97
N HIS A 408 -17.62 -19.98 13.99
CA HIS A 408 -17.58 -21.35 14.47
C HIS A 408 -16.90 -21.42 15.83
N ASP A 409 -17.58 -22.03 16.78
CA ASP A 409 -16.99 -22.37 18.07
C ASP A 409 -16.06 -23.58 17.93
N ARG A 410 -14.98 -23.57 18.72
CA ARG A 410 -13.95 -24.62 18.69
C ARG A 410 -14.48 -26.00 19.08
N SER A 411 -15.58 -26.05 19.84
CA SER A 411 -16.24 -27.29 20.25
C SER A 411 -17.09 -27.93 19.16
N TYR A 412 -17.46 -27.17 18.13
CA TYR A 412 -18.29 -27.63 17.00
C TYR A 412 -17.59 -27.28 15.69
N TRP A 413 -16.43 -27.90 15.48
CA TRP A 413 -15.58 -27.54 14.35
C TRP A 413 -16.17 -28.07 13.03
N PRO A 414 -16.43 -27.21 12.04
CA PRO A 414 -17.19 -27.59 10.83
C PRO A 414 -16.44 -28.61 9.95
N THR A 415 -15.13 -28.74 10.13
CA THR A 415 -14.31 -29.69 9.37
C THR A 415 -13.84 -30.88 10.20
N GLU A 416 -14.44 -31.12 11.37
CA GLU A 416 -14.18 -32.32 12.15
C GLU A 416 -14.61 -33.59 11.37
N GLY A 417 -13.76 -34.61 11.33
CA GLY A 417 -14.01 -35.84 10.56
C GLY A 417 -13.84 -35.72 9.04
N LEU A 418 -13.56 -34.52 8.48
CA LEU A 418 -13.25 -34.36 7.06
C LEU A 418 -11.78 -34.70 6.75
N SER A 419 -11.53 -35.21 5.54
CA SER A 419 -10.15 -35.33 5.03
C SER A 419 -9.53 -33.95 4.80
N ALA A 420 -8.20 -33.83 4.91
CA ALA A 420 -7.50 -32.55 4.79
C ALA A 420 -7.84 -31.78 3.49
N LYS A 421 -8.03 -32.49 2.37
CA LYS A 421 -8.43 -31.87 1.09
C LYS A 421 -9.84 -31.28 1.15
N ARG A 422 -10.79 -31.99 1.76
CA ARG A 422 -12.18 -31.52 1.91
C ARG A 422 -12.29 -30.38 2.91
N ALA A 423 -11.52 -30.46 4.00
CA ALA A 423 -11.41 -29.38 4.98
C ALA A 423 -10.85 -28.10 4.32
N PHE A 424 -9.76 -28.20 3.57
CA PHE A 424 -9.21 -27.07 2.82
C PHE A 424 -10.23 -26.50 1.82
N GLY A 425 -10.89 -27.37 1.04
CA GLY A 425 -11.92 -26.96 0.10
C GLY A 425 -13.09 -26.22 0.74
N PHE A 426 -13.53 -26.65 1.92
CA PHE A 426 -14.58 -25.97 2.69
C PHE A 426 -14.17 -24.54 3.07
N TRP A 427 -12.99 -24.37 3.68
CA TRP A 427 -12.50 -23.05 4.09
C TRP A 427 -12.27 -22.12 2.89
N PHE A 428 -11.74 -22.66 1.79
CA PHE A 428 -11.51 -21.92 0.56
C PHE A 428 -12.82 -21.44 -0.07
N ASP A 429 -13.82 -22.31 -0.20
CA ASP A 429 -15.14 -21.98 -0.75
C ASP A 429 -15.86 -20.92 0.11
N LYS A 430 -15.86 -21.10 1.44
CA LYS A 430 -16.47 -20.13 2.35
C LYS A 430 -15.75 -18.78 2.36
N ALA A 431 -14.43 -18.78 2.24
CA ALA A 431 -13.66 -17.55 2.12
C ALA A 431 -14.07 -16.76 0.86
N ILE A 432 -14.24 -17.44 -0.28
CA ILE A 432 -14.70 -16.79 -1.52
C ILE A 432 -16.14 -16.27 -1.38
N GLN A 433 -17.07 -17.08 -0.84
CA GLN A 433 -18.47 -16.68 -0.68
C GLN A 433 -18.62 -15.44 0.22
N ASN A 434 -17.95 -15.43 1.36
CA ASN A 434 -17.98 -14.28 2.27
C ASN A 434 -17.19 -13.09 1.71
N GLY A 435 -16.06 -13.33 1.05
CA GLY A 435 -15.27 -12.27 0.40
C GLY A 435 -16.08 -11.55 -0.67
N PHE A 436 -16.83 -12.28 -1.49
CA PHE A 436 -17.72 -11.69 -2.50
C PHE A 436 -18.88 -10.90 -1.87
N LYS A 437 -19.46 -11.38 -0.77
CA LYS A 437 -20.45 -10.61 0.00
C LYS A 437 -19.87 -9.30 0.53
N ASN A 438 -18.67 -9.35 1.13
CA ASN A 438 -17.98 -8.15 1.62
C ASN A 438 -17.69 -7.16 0.48
N PHE A 439 -17.27 -7.65 -0.68
CA PHE A 439 -17.04 -6.83 -1.87
C PHE A 439 -18.31 -6.08 -2.30
N LEU A 440 -19.46 -6.75 -2.34
CA LEU A 440 -20.73 -6.10 -2.69
C LEU A 440 -21.16 -5.04 -1.66
N LEU A 441 -20.89 -5.29 -0.37
CA LEU A 441 -21.23 -4.37 0.72
C LEU A 441 -20.44 -3.05 0.69
N ILE A 442 -19.36 -2.96 -0.09
CA ILE A 442 -18.61 -1.71 -0.29
C ILE A 442 -19.43 -0.69 -1.07
N PHE A 443 -20.27 -1.13 -2.00
CA PHE A 443 -21.07 -0.27 -2.86
C PHE A 443 -22.34 0.22 -2.14
N THR A 444 -22.16 0.71 -0.91
CA THR A 444 -23.25 1.21 -0.08
C THR A 444 -23.68 2.62 -0.50
N ARG A 445 -25.00 2.83 -0.50
CA ARG A 445 -25.61 4.15 -0.69
C ARG A 445 -25.82 4.89 0.63
N ASP A 446 -25.74 4.18 1.76
CA ASP A 446 -25.88 4.73 3.10
C ASP A 446 -25.03 3.92 4.08
N LEU A 447 -23.78 4.37 4.26
CA LEU A 447 -22.83 3.68 5.13
C LEU A 447 -23.32 3.64 6.58
N ARG A 448 -24.04 4.67 7.05
CA ARG A 448 -24.55 4.72 8.42
C ARG A 448 -25.57 3.60 8.62
N ARG A 449 -26.57 3.53 7.73
CA ARG A 449 -27.61 2.50 7.80
C ARG A 449 -27.01 1.09 7.76
N ASP A 450 -26.08 0.84 6.83
CA ASP A 450 -25.50 -0.50 6.67
C ASP A 450 -24.58 -0.91 7.83
N LEU A 451 -23.99 0.06 8.54
CA LEU A 451 -23.23 -0.21 9.76
C LEU A 451 -24.16 -0.53 10.92
N MET A 452 -25.26 0.21 11.05
CA MET A 452 -26.25 -0.01 12.12
C MET A 452 -27.04 -1.30 11.90
N SER A 453 -27.36 -1.68 10.67
CA SER A 453 -28.05 -2.94 10.36
C SER A 453 -27.20 -4.18 10.61
N ALA A 454 -25.90 -4.03 10.90
CA ALA A 454 -25.06 -5.14 11.32
C ALA A 454 -25.22 -5.45 12.84
N LEU A 455 -26.02 -4.67 13.55
CA LEU A 455 -26.40 -4.89 14.95
C LEU A 455 -27.66 -5.72 15.12
N ASP A 456 -28.48 -5.75 14.08
CA ASP A 456 -29.71 -6.56 13.98
C ASP A 456 -29.38 -7.91 13.34
#